data_AF-A0A382G0C8-F1
#
_entry.id   AF-A0A382G0C8-F1
#
_cell.length_a   1.000
_cell.length_b   1.000
_cell.length_c   1.000
_cell.angle_alpha   90.00
_cell.angle_beta   90.00
_cell.angle_gamma   90.00
#
_symmetry.space_group_name_H-M   'P 1'
#
loop_
_entity.id
_entity.type
_entity.pdbx_description
1 polymer ?
#
loop_
_entity_poly.entity_id
_entity_poly.type
_entity_poly.pdbx_seq_one_letter_code
_entity_poly.pdbx_strand_id
1 'polypeptide(L)'
;MTIYIYLSRIFSLVTLIILLGGLLMPSVSISDISDVPILQPGAPGNATRQIDAETAVAIANSSYTVADVDFMQDMIIHHHQALL
;
A
#
# COMPACT_ATOMS: atom_id res chain seq x y z
N MET A 1 -51.78 -15.64 -21.36
CA MET A 1 -51.78 -15.41 -19.89
C MET A 1 -50.82 -16.35 -19.17
N THR A 2 -50.96 -17.67 -19.33
CA THR A 2 -50.11 -18.69 -18.67
C THR A 2 -48.62 -18.60 -19.02
N ILE A 3 -48.26 -18.35 -20.28
CA ILE A 3 -46.85 -18.21 -20.71
C ILE A 3 -46.11 -17.05 -19.98
N TYR A 4 -46.80 -15.93 -19.79
CA TYR A 4 -46.25 -14.75 -19.10
C TYR A 4 -46.06 -15.01 -17.59
N ILE A 5 -46.94 -15.82 -17.00
CA ILE A 5 -46.84 -16.25 -15.59
C ILE A 5 -45.63 -17.17 -15.40
N TYR A 6 -45.42 -18.16 -16.29
CA TYR A 6 -44.24 -19.03 -16.24
C TYR A 6 -42.94 -18.24 -16.45
N LEU A 7 -42.91 -17.31 -17.40
CA LEU A 7 -41.74 -16.49 -17.67
C LEU A 7 -41.38 -15.60 -16.46
N SER A 8 -42.38 -14.95 -15.85
CA SER A 8 -42.20 -14.13 -14.65
C SER A 8 -41.71 -14.95 -13.45
N ARG A 9 -42.23 -16.18 -13.27
CA ARG A 9 -41.79 -17.10 -12.21
C ARG A 9 -40.34 -17.53 -12.38
N ILE A 10 -39.93 -17.88 -13.59
CA ILE A 10 -38.53 -18.25 -13.89
C ILE A 10 -37.59 -17.08 -13.64
N PHE A 11 -37.95 -15.87 -14.08
CA PHE A 11 -37.17 -14.67 -13.83
C PHE A 11 -37.02 -14.38 -12.32
N SER A 12 -38.11 -14.52 -11.56
CA SER A 12 -38.09 -14.36 -10.10
C SER A 12 -37.25 -15.41 -9.38
N LEU A 13 -37.17 -16.63 -9.92
CA LEU A 13 -36.38 -17.72 -9.33
C LEU A 13 -34.88 -17.53 -9.62
N VAL A 14 -34.54 -17.15 -10.85
CA VAL A 14 -33.15 -16.82 -11.23
C VAL A 14 -32.62 -15.65 -10.41
N THR A 15 -33.41 -14.59 -10.26
CA THR A 15 -33.03 -13.42 -9.43
C THR A 15 -32.84 -13.80 -7.96
N LEU A 16 -33.72 -14.64 -7.40
CA LEU A 16 -33.57 -15.14 -6.04
C LEU A 16 -32.32 -16.00 -5.85
N ILE A 17 -32.00 -16.89 -6.80
CA ILE A 17 -30.80 -17.73 -6.75
C ILE A 17 -29.54 -16.87 -6.78
N ILE A 18 -29.49 -15.86 -7.64
CA ILE A 18 -28.33 -14.96 -7.73
C ILE A 18 -28.16 -14.18 -6.42
N LEU A 19 -29.25 -13.67 -5.85
CA LEU A 19 -29.22 -12.89 -4.62
C LEU A 19 -28.80 -13.74 -3.41
N LEU A 20 -29.33 -14.96 -3.29
CA LEU A 20 -28.98 -15.89 -2.22
C LEU A 20 -27.56 -16.44 -2.39
N GLY A 21 -27.14 -16.70 -3.63
CA GLY A 21 -25.78 -17.11 -3.97
C GLY A 21 -24.75 -16.07 -3.56
N GLY A 22 -25.01 -14.79 -3.83
CA GLY A 22 -24.16 -13.68 -3.40
C GLY A 22 -24.08 -13.52 -1.87
N LEU A 23 -25.17 -13.81 -1.15
CA LEU A 23 -25.21 -13.73 0.32
C LEU A 23 -24.41 -14.86 1.00
N LEU A 24 -24.32 -16.02 0.35
CA LEU A 24 -23.61 -17.19 0.85
C LEU A 24 -22.11 -17.21 0.47
N MET A 25 -21.62 -16.20 -0.25
CA MET A 25 -20.20 -16.12 -0.59
C MET A 25 -19.37 -15.80 0.67
N PRO A 26 -18.39 -16.64 1.04
CA PRO A 26 -17.48 -16.31 2.11
C PRO A 26 -16.65 -15.07 1.71
N SER A 27 -16.57 -14.09 2.61
CA SER A 27 -15.67 -12.95 2.44
C SER A 27 -14.23 -13.44 2.51
N VAL A 28 -13.52 -13.40 1.39
CA VAL A 28 -12.05 -13.53 1.39
C VAL A 28 -11.50 -12.25 2.01
N SER A 29 -11.04 -12.34 3.25
CA SER A 29 -10.21 -11.30 3.84
C SER A 29 -8.85 -11.33 3.14
N ILE A 30 -8.54 -10.29 2.37
CA ILE A 30 -7.17 -10.07 1.89
C ILE A 30 -6.39 -9.47 3.07
N SER A 31 -5.97 -10.32 4.01
CA SER A 31 -5.25 -9.91 5.23
C SER A 31 -3.77 -9.59 4.99
N ASP A 32 -3.23 -9.90 3.81
CA ASP A 32 -1.78 -9.96 3.60
C ASP A 32 -1.17 -8.72 2.93
N ILE A 33 -1.92 -7.61 2.79
CA ILE A 33 -1.35 -6.33 2.32
C ILE A 33 -0.58 -5.62 3.45
N SER A 34 -0.72 -6.09 4.69
CA SER A 34 -0.23 -5.43 5.91
C SER A 34 1.23 -5.74 6.24
N ASP A 35 1.81 -6.81 5.69
CA ASP A 35 3.16 -7.27 6.05
C ASP A 35 4.13 -7.06 4.89
N VAL A 36 4.28 -5.78 4.49
CA VAL A 36 5.32 -5.40 3.53
C VAL A 36 6.67 -5.43 4.25
N PRO A 37 7.66 -6.21 3.78
CA PRO A 37 8.93 -6.34 4.45
C PRO A 37 9.69 -5.00 4.46
N ILE A 38 10.14 -4.56 5.64
CA ILE A 38 11.02 -3.38 5.73
C ILE A 38 12.44 -3.81 5.42
N LEU A 39 13.01 -3.25 4.35
CA LEU A 39 14.35 -3.58 3.88
C LEU A 39 15.32 -2.44 4.19
N GLN A 40 16.45 -2.79 4.80
CA GLN A 40 17.59 -1.89 4.98
C GLN A 40 18.66 -2.23 3.93
N PRO A 41 18.94 -1.33 2.97
CA PRO A 41 20.06 -1.48 2.05
C PRO A 41 21.39 -1.60 2.81
N GLY A 42 22.26 -2.47 2.33
CA GLY A 42 23.66 -2.52 2.78
C GLY A 42 24.48 -1.38 2.18
N ALA A 43 25.71 -1.20 2.70
CA ALA A 43 26.71 -0.35 2.05
C ALA A 43 27.04 -0.90 0.64
N PRO A 44 27.67 -0.10 -0.26
CA PRO A 44 28.05 -0.58 -1.59
C PRO A 44 28.78 -1.93 -1.55
N GLY A 45 28.29 -2.90 -2.32
CA GLY A 45 28.81 -4.28 -2.36
C GLY A 45 28.30 -5.22 -1.25
N ASN A 46 27.52 -4.73 -0.29
CA ASN A 46 26.90 -5.55 0.75
C ASN A 46 25.44 -5.86 0.41
N ALA A 47 24.95 -6.99 0.92
CA ALA A 47 23.56 -7.41 0.71
C ALA A 47 22.57 -6.55 1.50
N THR A 48 21.35 -6.43 0.97
CA THR A 48 20.19 -5.89 1.67
C THR A 48 19.72 -6.87 2.75
N ARG A 49 19.26 -6.35 3.89
CA ARG A 49 18.65 -7.15 4.97
C ARG A 49 17.24 -6.69 5.27
N GLN A 50 16.38 -7.61 5.68
CA GLN A 50 15.08 -7.28 6.26
C GLN A 50 15.27 -6.89 7.74
N ILE A 51 14.55 -5.86 8.19
CA ILE A 51 14.54 -5.41 9.59
C ILE A 51 13.10 -5.31 10.09
N ASP A 52 12.91 -5.33 11.41
CA ASP A 52 11.61 -5.07 12.03
C ASP A 52 11.30 -3.56 12.13
N ALA A 53 10.03 -3.23 12.43
CA ALA A 53 9.55 -1.86 12.51
C ALA A 53 10.22 -1.05 13.63
N GLU A 54 10.49 -1.68 14.78
CA GLU A 54 11.14 -1.03 15.92
C GLU A 54 12.56 -0.57 15.56
N THR A 55 13.32 -1.47 14.91
CA THR A 55 14.67 -1.19 14.41
C THR A 55 14.64 -0.10 13.36
N ALA A 56 13.66 -0.11 12.45
CA ALA A 56 13.51 0.91 11.42
C ALA A 56 13.25 2.30 12.03
N VAL A 57 12.37 2.38 13.04
CA VAL A 57 12.08 3.62 13.76
C VAL A 57 13.32 4.12 14.49
N ALA A 58 14.05 3.24 15.17
CA ALA A 58 15.27 3.62 15.86
C ALA A 58 16.34 4.20 14.92
N ILE A 59 16.48 3.66 13.70
CA ILE A 59 17.39 4.18 12.67
C ILE A 59 16.91 5.55 12.16
N ALA A 60 15.61 5.69 11.90
CA ALA A 60 15.04 6.92 11.36
C ALA A 60 14.96 8.07 12.40
N ASN A 61 15.06 7.75 13.69
CA ASN A 61 15.02 8.73 14.77
C ASN A 61 16.37 9.46 14.96
N SER A 62 17.03 9.81 13.87
CA SER A 62 18.18 10.72 13.88
C SER A 62 17.69 12.17 13.74
N SER A 63 18.32 13.08 14.48
CA SER A 63 18.23 14.51 14.19
C SER A 63 19.06 14.85 12.94
N TYR A 64 19.50 16.09 12.79
CA TYR A 64 20.42 16.49 11.73
C TYR A 64 21.88 16.19 12.12
N THR A 65 22.72 15.99 11.11
CA THR A 65 24.18 15.96 11.23
C THR A 65 24.79 17.31 10.86
N VAL A 66 26.06 17.53 11.20
CA VAL A 66 26.79 18.74 10.76
C VAL A 66 26.88 18.80 9.24
N ALA A 67 27.08 17.64 8.58
CA ALA A 67 27.12 17.56 7.13
C ALA A 67 25.79 17.99 6.46
N ASP A 68 24.64 17.72 7.10
CA ASP A 68 23.34 18.20 6.60
C ASP A 68 23.24 19.73 6.64
N VAL A 69 23.79 20.34 7.71
CA VAL A 69 23.83 21.81 7.84
C VAL A 69 24.74 22.42 6.79
N ASP A 70 25.95 21.89 6.64
CA ASP A 70 26.92 22.35 5.65
C ASP A 70 26.35 22.23 4.23
N PHE A 71 25.74 21.08 3.91
CA PHE A 71 25.07 20.86 2.63
C PHE A 71 23.98 21.92 2.36
N MET A 72 23.09 22.16 3.33
CA MET A 72 22.01 23.13 3.16
C MET A 72 22.55 24.57 3.03
N GLN A 73 23.60 24.94 3.77
CA GLN A 73 24.24 26.25 3.66
C GLN A 73 24.86 26.46 2.27
N ASP A 74 25.57 25.45 1.75
CA ASP A 74 26.13 25.48 0.41
C ASP A 74 25.04 25.57 -0.66
N MET A 75 23.93 24.84 -0.48
CA MET A 75 22.81 24.84 -1.42
C MET A 75 22.07 26.19 -1.49
N ILE A 76 22.03 26.96 -0.39
CA ILE A 76 21.46 28.33 -0.43
C ILE A 76 22.24 29.20 -1.42
N ILE A 77 23.57 29.21 -1.33
CA ILE A 77 24.43 30.01 -2.21
C ILE A 77 24.36 29.49 -3.65
N HIS A 78 24.41 28.16 -3.84
CA HIS A 78 24.26 27.53 -5.16
C HIS A 78 22.94 27.94 -5.84
N HIS A 79 21.81 27.90 -5.14
CA HIS A 79 20.52 28.32 -5.70
C HIS A 79 20.45 29.81 -5.97
N HIS A 80 21.05 30.65 -5.13
CA HIS A 80 21.16 32.08 -5.42
C HIS A 80 21.95 32.33 -6.73
N GLN A 81 23.07 31.62 -6.92
CA GLN A 81 23.85 31.71 -8.16
C GLN A 81 23.07 31.22 -9.38
N ALA A 82 22.24 30.20 -9.25
CA ALA A 82 21.43 29.69 -10.35
C ALA A 82 20.35 30.67 -10.86
N LEU A 83 20.04 31.72 -10.10
CA LEU A 83 19.10 32.78 -10.49
C LEU A 83 19.77 33.97 -11.19
N LEU A 84 21.10 34.09 -11.13
CA LEU A 84 21.90 35.14 -11.76
C LEU A 84 22.38 34.72 -13.14
#